data_AF-A0A7W6DMU7-F1
#
_entry.id   AF-A0A7W6DMU7-F1
#
_cell.length_a   1.000
_cell.length_b   1.000
_cell.length_c   1.000
_cell.angle_alpha   90.00
_cell.angle_beta   90.00
_cell.angle_gamma   90.00
#
_symmetry.space_group_name_H-M   'P 1'
#
loop_
_entity.id
_entity.type
_entity.pdbx_description
1 polymer ?
#
loop_
_entity_poly.entity_id
_entity_poly.type
_entity_poly.pdbx_seq_one_letter_code
_entity_poly.pdbx_strand_id
1 'polypeptide(L)'
;MMTTDPKDTGFRIKGWHVLAGFVGAFGIIISVNIALAVNAVRTFPGLESDNSYLASQTFDTRRDAQLALGWEVAARLQDGRVVLTINDAKGYPVRVTSLETTLGRPTNVVDDISPAFDWDGTAYVADADLAPGNWDLWIKARAENGTVFEQRLEMTMGR
;
A
#
# COMPACT_ATOMS: atom_id res chain seq x y z
N MET A 1 70.94 -25.05 56.98
CA MET A 1 69.69 -24.29 56.76
C MET A 1 69.64 -23.95 55.27
N MET A 2 68.77 -24.60 54.51
CA MET A 2 68.63 -24.37 53.06
C MET A 2 67.14 -24.22 52.77
N THR A 3 66.67 -22.99 52.62
CA THR A 3 65.29 -22.66 52.29
C THR A 3 65.10 -22.79 50.78
N THR A 4 64.27 -23.73 50.34
CA THR A 4 63.82 -23.81 48.95
C THR A 4 62.80 -22.69 48.67
N ASP A 5 63.14 -21.85 47.71
CA ASP A 5 62.29 -20.78 47.16
C ASP A 5 61.18 -21.39 46.27
N PRO A 6 59.89 -21.15 46.53
CA PRO A 6 58.82 -21.69 45.69
C PRO A 6 58.82 -20.99 44.32
N LYS A 7 59.05 -21.77 43.25
CA LYS A 7 58.88 -21.30 41.87
C LYS A 7 57.41 -21.01 41.61
N ASP A 8 57.09 -19.72 41.46
CA ASP A 8 55.83 -19.23 40.93
C ASP A 8 55.55 -19.87 39.55
N THR A 9 54.61 -20.82 39.53
CA THR A 9 54.19 -21.58 38.34
C THR A 9 52.82 -21.15 37.82
N GLY A 10 52.28 -20.03 38.32
CA GLY A 10 50.98 -19.50 37.90
C GLY A 10 51.02 -18.79 36.54
N PHE A 11 49.97 -18.97 35.74
CA PHE A 11 49.75 -18.20 34.51
C PHE A 11 49.62 -16.70 34.86
N ARG A 12 50.57 -15.88 34.38
CA ARG A 12 50.58 -14.43 34.61
C ARG A 12 50.01 -13.70 33.40
N ILE A 13 48.90 -13.01 33.60
CA ILE A 13 48.30 -12.09 32.63
C ILE A 13 49.27 -10.92 32.41
N LYS A 14 49.84 -10.85 31.21
CA LYS A 14 50.63 -9.71 30.72
C LYS A 14 49.75 -8.78 29.86
N GLY A 15 50.19 -7.55 29.62
CA GLY A 15 49.43 -6.56 28.83
C GLY A 15 48.98 -7.06 27.45
N TRP A 16 49.75 -7.93 26.79
CA TRP A 16 49.36 -8.52 25.51
C TRP A 16 48.19 -9.52 25.62
N HIS A 17 48.01 -10.20 26.76
CA HIS A 17 46.87 -11.09 27.00
C HIS A 17 45.58 -10.29 27.16
N VAL A 18 45.68 -9.13 27.84
CA VAL A 18 44.57 -8.19 27.98
C VAL A 18 44.22 -7.60 26.62
N LEU A 19 45.23 -7.14 25.85
CA LEU A 19 45.04 -6.64 24.49
C LEU A 19 44.39 -7.68 23.57
N ALA A 20 44.86 -8.93 23.59
CA ALA A 20 44.28 -10.02 22.81
C ALA A 20 42.82 -10.32 23.22
N GLY A 21 42.52 -10.26 24.52
CA GLY A 21 41.16 -10.39 25.04
C GLY A 21 40.24 -9.29 24.55
N PHE A 22 40.68 -8.03 24.58
CA PHE A 22 39.92 -6.89 24.07
C PHE A 22 39.68 -6.99 22.56
N VAL A 23 40.72 -7.27 21.77
CA VAL A 23 40.60 -7.43 20.31
C VAL A 23 39.65 -8.57 19.97
N GLY A 24 39.72 -9.70 20.70
CA GLY A 24 38.79 -10.82 20.51
C GLY A 24 37.34 -10.44 20.81
N ALA A 25 37.09 -9.78 21.95
CA ALA A 25 35.74 -9.37 22.34
C ALA A 25 35.13 -8.36 21.34
N PHE A 26 35.88 -7.31 20.96
CA PHE A 26 35.43 -6.34 19.97
C PHE A 26 35.29 -6.94 18.57
N GLY A 27 36.19 -7.85 18.19
CA GLY A 27 36.10 -8.59 16.93
C GLY A 27 34.79 -9.35 16.80
N ILE A 28 34.39 -10.08 17.86
CA ILE A 28 33.10 -10.80 17.89
C ILE A 28 31.93 -9.82 17.73
N ILE A 29 31.91 -8.72 18.49
CA ILE A 29 30.83 -7.72 18.42
C ILE A 29 30.74 -7.12 17.01
N ILE A 30 31.86 -6.76 16.39
CA ILE A 30 31.91 -6.21 15.04
C ILE A 30 31.42 -7.25 14.03
N SER A 31 31.89 -8.49 14.11
CA SER A 31 31.46 -9.57 13.21
C SER A 31 29.97 -9.83 13.30
N VAL A 32 29.40 -9.85 14.51
CA VAL A 32 27.94 -10.00 14.70
C VAL A 32 27.20 -8.79 14.12
N ASN A 33 27.64 -7.56 14.39
CA ASN A 33 27.00 -6.36 13.82
C ASN A 33 27.03 -6.35 12.29
N ILE A 34 28.16 -6.75 11.68
CA ILE A 34 28.26 -6.88 10.22
C ILE A 34 27.35 -7.99 9.72
N ALA A 35 27.32 -9.15 10.37
CA ALA A 35 26.44 -10.27 9.98
C ALA A 35 24.96 -9.86 10.07
N LEU A 36 24.58 -9.12 11.12
CA LEU A 36 23.25 -8.56 11.27
C LEU A 36 22.96 -7.50 10.21
N ALA A 37 23.90 -6.61 9.88
CA ALA A 37 23.73 -5.63 8.81
C ALA A 37 23.59 -6.29 7.43
N VAL A 38 24.42 -7.29 7.12
CA VAL A 38 24.34 -8.08 5.88
C VAL A 38 23.04 -8.87 5.82
N ASN A 39 22.63 -9.50 6.92
CA ASN A 39 21.34 -10.17 7.00
C ASN A 39 20.20 -9.18 6.82
N ALA A 40 20.19 -8.06 7.53
CA ALA A 40 19.16 -7.02 7.40
C ALA A 40 19.06 -6.53 5.94
N VAL A 41 20.18 -6.20 5.29
CA VAL A 41 20.20 -5.81 3.87
C VAL A 41 19.68 -6.94 2.96
N ARG A 42 19.98 -8.21 3.25
CA ARG A 42 19.47 -9.37 2.50
C ARG A 42 18.00 -9.68 2.79
N THR A 43 17.52 -9.40 4.00
CA THR A 43 16.17 -9.69 4.49
C THR A 43 15.27 -8.46 4.54
N PHE A 44 15.61 -7.37 3.85
CA PHE A 44 14.67 -6.33 3.46
C PHE A 44 14.06 -6.68 2.10
N PRO A 45 12.94 -7.44 2.03
CA PRO A 45 12.09 -7.43 0.85
C PRO A 45 11.37 -6.07 0.84
N GLY A 46 11.98 -5.03 0.29
CA GLY A 46 11.45 -3.70 0.52
C GLY A 46 12.11 -2.58 -0.25
N LEU A 47 12.34 -2.79 -1.55
CA LEU A 47 12.27 -1.65 -2.47
C LEU A 47 10.79 -1.41 -2.79
N GLU A 48 10.06 -0.83 -1.84
CA GLU A 48 8.91 0.04 -2.13
C GLU A 48 9.41 1.48 -2.41
N SER A 49 10.70 1.67 -2.70
CA SER A 49 11.22 3.00 -3.06
C SER A 49 12.49 2.94 -3.89
N ASP A 50 12.39 2.45 -5.13
CA ASP A 50 13.17 3.05 -6.24
C ASP A 50 12.26 3.82 -7.21
N ASN A 51 10.99 3.98 -6.85
CA ASN A 51 9.99 4.67 -7.66
C ASN A 51 9.15 5.66 -6.84
N SER A 52 9.45 6.01 -5.58
CA SER A 52 8.54 6.89 -4.82
C SER A 52 8.46 8.32 -5.38
N TYR A 53 9.52 8.84 -6.02
CA TYR A 53 9.49 10.16 -6.69
C TYR A 53 8.92 10.11 -8.11
N LEU A 54 9.25 9.08 -8.88
CA LEU A 54 8.71 8.86 -10.23
C LEU A 54 7.24 8.40 -10.18
N ALA A 55 6.86 7.57 -9.21
CA ALA A 55 5.47 7.20 -8.92
C ALA A 55 4.67 8.39 -8.37
N SER A 56 5.26 9.25 -7.53
CA SER A 56 4.62 10.51 -7.12
C SER A 56 4.40 11.46 -8.32
N GLN A 57 5.41 11.64 -9.19
CA GLN A 57 5.25 12.46 -10.40
C GLN A 57 4.18 11.90 -11.34
N THR A 58 4.16 10.59 -11.52
CA THR A 58 3.14 9.94 -12.36
C THR A 58 1.77 9.96 -11.65
N PHE A 59 1.72 9.98 -10.32
CA PHE A 59 0.50 10.18 -9.55
C PHE A 59 -0.05 11.60 -9.74
N ASP A 60 0.76 12.64 -9.55
CA ASP A 60 0.35 14.04 -9.74
C ASP A 60 -0.10 14.29 -11.18
N THR A 61 0.64 13.77 -12.17
CA THR A 61 0.26 13.88 -13.59
C THR A 61 -1.09 13.18 -13.87
N ARG A 62 -1.32 11.98 -13.32
CA ARG A 62 -2.59 11.27 -13.48
C ARG A 62 -3.74 11.99 -12.76
N ARG A 63 -3.48 12.49 -11.55
CA ARG A 63 -4.42 13.29 -10.76
C ARG A 63 -4.84 14.54 -11.52
N ASP A 64 -3.89 15.29 -12.05
CA ASP A 64 -4.16 16.53 -12.80
C ASP A 64 -4.94 16.23 -14.09
N ALA A 65 -4.58 15.16 -14.81
CA ALA A 65 -5.33 14.72 -15.99
C ALA A 65 -6.78 14.34 -15.63
N GLN A 66 -6.97 13.62 -14.52
CA GLN A 66 -8.29 13.26 -14.00
C GLN A 66 -9.10 14.50 -13.61
N LEU A 67 -8.50 15.44 -12.87
CA LEU A 67 -9.15 16.69 -12.47
C LEU A 67 -9.52 17.55 -13.69
N ALA A 68 -8.69 17.55 -14.73
CA ALA A 68 -8.95 18.25 -15.98
C ALA A 68 -10.16 17.70 -16.76
N LEU A 69 -10.63 16.48 -16.47
CA LEU A 69 -11.89 15.98 -17.01
C LEU A 69 -13.09 16.78 -16.49
N GLY A 70 -12.97 17.38 -15.30
CA GLY A 70 -14.04 18.13 -14.66
C GLY A 70 -15.29 17.30 -14.38
N TRP A 71 -15.13 15.98 -14.21
CA TRP A 71 -16.24 15.07 -14.01
C TRP A 71 -16.78 15.17 -12.57
N GLU A 72 -18.10 15.26 -12.48
CA GLU A 72 -18.83 15.08 -11.24
C GLU A 72 -19.34 13.62 -11.20
N VAL A 73 -18.87 12.86 -10.21
CA VAL A 73 -19.20 11.45 -10.08
C VAL A 73 -19.86 11.17 -8.75
N ALA A 74 -21.01 10.52 -8.80
CA ALA A 74 -21.78 10.14 -7.61
C ALA A 74 -22.36 8.74 -7.78
N ALA A 75 -22.43 8.00 -6.68
CA ALA A 75 -23.08 6.70 -6.61
C ALA A 75 -24.16 6.71 -5.52
N ARG A 76 -25.30 6.08 -5.79
CA ARG A 76 -26.41 5.98 -4.86
C ARG A 76 -27.12 4.65 -4.99
N LEU A 77 -27.67 4.18 -3.88
CA LEU A 77 -28.52 2.99 -3.84
C LEU A 77 -29.97 3.42 -4.02
N GLN A 78 -30.65 2.87 -5.04
CA GLN A 78 -32.06 3.12 -5.31
C GLN A 78 -32.74 1.83 -5.74
N ASP A 79 -33.84 1.45 -5.08
CA ASP A 79 -34.70 0.31 -5.46
C ASP A 79 -33.92 -1.02 -5.63
N GLY A 80 -32.93 -1.28 -4.77
CA GLY A 80 -32.08 -2.49 -4.86
C GLY A 80 -31.02 -2.43 -5.98
N ARG A 81 -30.73 -1.24 -6.51
CA ARG A 81 -29.76 -1.03 -7.59
C ARG A 81 -28.74 0.02 -7.20
N VAL A 82 -27.53 -0.14 -7.70
CA VAL A 82 -26.50 0.90 -7.67
C VAL A 82 -26.67 1.77 -8.91
N VAL A 83 -26.88 3.06 -8.70
CA VAL A 83 -26.94 4.07 -9.76
C VAL A 83 -25.68 4.93 -9.67
N LEU A 84 -24.83 4.83 -10.68
CA LEU A 84 -23.60 5.60 -10.84
C LEU A 84 -23.81 6.67 -11.93
N THR A 85 -23.73 7.93 -11.54
CA THR A 85 -23.81 9.09 -12.44
C THR A 85 -22.42 9.67 -12.64
N ILE A 86 -22.04 9.89 -13.90
CA ILE A 86 -20.82 10.58 -14.30
C ILE A 86 -21.26 11.73 -15.21
N ASN A 87 -21.08 12.97 -14.76
CA ASN A 87 -21.43 14.16 -15.53
C ASN A 87 -20.19 14.98 -15.86
N ASP A 88 -20.17 15.66 -17.00
CA ASP A 88 -19.11 16.62 -17.32
C ASP A 88 -19.27 17.92 -16.53
N ALA A 89 -18.31 18.84 -16.68
CA ALA A 89 -18.34 20.14 -16.01
C ALA A 89 -19.54 21.04 -16.39
N LYS A 90 -20.31 20.66 -17.42
CA LYS A 90 -21.54 21.35 -17.86
C LYS A 90 -22.82 20.63 -17.40
N GLY A 91 -22.69 19.50 -16.68
CA GLY A 91 -23.80 18.70 -16.19
C GLY A 91 -24.36 17.69 -17.20
N TYR A 92 -23.69 17.46 -18.33
CA TYR A 92 -24.13 16.45 -19.30
C TYR A 92 -23.64 15.06 -18.90
N PRO A 93 -24.51 14.02 -18.99
CA PRO A 93 -24.11 12.65 -18.76
C PRO A 93 -22.96 12.20 -19.67
N VAL A 94 -21.94 11.59 -19.08
CA VAL A 94 -20.76 11.10 -19.78
C VAL A 94 -20.82 9.58 -19.91
N ARG A 95 -20.74 9.12 -21.15
CA ARG A 95 -20.50 7.70 -21.43
C ARG A 95 -19.00 7.44 -21.56
N VAL A 96 -18.47 6.56 -20.71
CA VAL A 96 -17.05 6.22 -20.66
C VAL A 96 -16.75 5.05 -21.59
N THR A 97 -15.51 4.96 -22.05
CA THR A 97 -15.09 3.90 -22.98
C THR A 97 -14.90 2.55 -22.27
N SER A 98 -14.49 2.59 -21.00
CA SER A 98 -14.44 1.42 -20.12
C SER A 98 -14.85 1.83 -18.71
N LEU A 99 -15.56 0.93 -18.03
CA LEU A 99 -15.96 1.08 -16.64
C LEU A 99 -15.68 -0.23 -15.90
N GLU A 100 -14.71 -0.19 -15.00
CA GLU A 100 -14.42 -1.25 -14.04
C GLU A 100 -14.91 -0.79 -12.67
N THR A 101 -15.63 -1.66 -11.97
CA THR A 101 -16.14 -1.35 -10.63
C THR A 101 -15.93 -2.50 -9.67
N THR A 102 -15.73 -2.16 -8.41
CA THR A 102 -15.71 -3.10 -7.29
C THR A 102 -16.57 -2.50 -6.20
N LEU A 103 -17.54 -3.27 -5.73
CA LEU A 103 -18.47 -2.93 -4.68
C LEU A 103 -18.17 -3.83 -3.50
N GLY A 104 -17.86 -3.27 -2.35
CA GLY A 104 -17.47 -4.05 -1.19
C GLY A 104 -17.70 -3.31 0.11
N ARG A 105 -17.33 -3.94 1.22
CA ARG A 105 -17.41 -3.32 2.55
C ARG A 105 -16.07 -2.65 2.88
N PRO A 106 -16.06 -1.52 3.61
CA PRO A 106 -14.83 -0.78 3.91
C PRO A 106 -13.74 -1.60 4.62
N THR A 107 -14.11 -2.65 5.35
CA THR A 107 -13.20 -3.47 6.18
C THR A 107 -13.18 -4.96 5.86
N ASN A 108 -13.94 -5.42 4.85
CA ASN A 108 -14.04 -6.83 4.49
C ASN A 108 -14.00 -6.99 2.97
N VAL A 109 -12.93 -7.60 2.47
CA VAL A 109 -12.74 -7.99 1.05
C VAL A 109 -13.53 -9.25 0.65
N VAL A 110 -14.16 -9.93 1.61
CA VAL A 110 -14.88 -11.20 1.37
C VAL A 110 -16.18 -10.99 0.58
N ASP A 111 -16.76 -9.78 0.63
CA ASP A 111 -18.03 -9.45 -0.02
C ASP A 111 -17.82 -8.58 -1.29
N ASP A 112 -16.62 -8.57 -1.88
CA ASP A 112 -16.33 -7.78 -3.07
C ASP A 112 -17.06 -8.37 -4.29
N ILE A 113 -17.96 -7.59 -4.87
CA ILE A 113 -18.72 -7.92 -6.07
C ILE A 113 -18.33 -6.90 -7.14
N SER A 114 -18.26 -7.31 -8.40
CA SER A 114 -18.17 -6.40 -9.55
C SER A 114 -19.54 -6.33 -10.23
N PRO A 115 -20.38 -5.34 -9.91
CA PRO A 115 -21.70 -5.22 -10.53
C PRO A 115 -21.56 -5.01 -12.03
N ALA A 116 -22.40 -5.70 -12.81
CA ALA A 116 -22.51 -5.46 -14.23
C ALA A 116 -23.36 -4.20 -14.45
N PHE A 117 -22.69 -3.09 -14.75
CA PHE A 117 -23.36 -1.82 -15.02
C PHE A 117 -23.80 -1.71 -16.47
N ASP A 118 -25.08 -1.43 -16.66
CA ASP A 118 -25.67 -1.09 -17.94
C ASP A 118 -25.90 0.42 -18.05
N TRP A 119 -25.74 0.96 -19.27
CA TRP A 119 -25.99 2.37 -19.55
C TRP A 119 -27.47 2.59 -19.91
N ASP A 120 -28.17 3.43 -19.13
CA ASP A 120 -29.60 3.71 -19.36
C ASP A 120 -29.87 4.93 -20.26
N GLY A 121 -28.82 5.62 -20.70
CA GLY A 121 -28.90 6.89 -21.44
C GLY A 121 -28.42 8.09 -20.63
N THR A 122 -28.43 7.99 -19.31
CA THR A 122 -28.11 9.07 -18.37
C THR A 122 -27.21 8.65 -17.21
N ALA A 123 -27.24 7.38 -16.83
CA ALA A 123 -26.48 6.81 -15.73
C ALA A 123 -26.09 5.36 -16.03
N TYR A 124 -25.15 4.86 -15.25
CA TYR A 124 -24.83 3.45 -15.15
C TYR A 124 -25.66 2.83 -14.04
N VAL A 125 -26.38 1.76 -14.34
CA VAL A 125 -27.24 1.06 -13.38
C VAL A 125 -26.84 -0.39 -13.31
N ALA A 126 -26.67 -0.92 -12.10
CA ALA A 126 -26.44 -2.33 -11.85
C ALA A 126 -27.36 -2.83 -10.74
N ASP A 127 -27.92 -4.02 -10.91
CA ASP A 127 -28.64 -4.70 -9.83
C ASP A 127 -27.64 -5.12 -8.74
N ALA A 128 -27.97 -4.82 -7.49
CA ALA A 128 -27.12 -5.15 -6.35
C ALA A 128 -27.99 -5.53 -5.15
N ASP A 129 -28.03 -6.83 -4.85
CA ASP A 129 -28.67 -7.34 -3.64
C ASP A 129 -27.74 -7.11 -2.44
N LEU A 130 -27.85 -5.92 -1.85
CA LEU A 130 -27.01 -5.48 -0.75
C LEU A 130 -27.78 -5.55 0.57
N ALA A 131 -27.12 -6.09 1.59
CA ALA A 131 -27.63 -6.00 2.95
C ALA A 131 -27.51 -4.56 3.49
N PRO A 132 -28.37 -4.16 4.45
CA PRO A 132 -28.29 -2.86 5.10
C PRO A 132 -26.89 -2.56 5.67
N GLY A 133 -26.46 -1.30 5.60
CA GLY A 133 -25.17 -0.84 6.12
C GLY A 133 -24.34 -0.02 5.11
N ASN A 134 -23.05 0.12 5.41
CA ASN A 134 -22.12 0.93 4.63
C ASN A 134 -21.44 0.09 3.54
N TRP A 135 -21.29 0.70 2.36
CA TRP A 135 -20.73 0.10 1.17
C TRP A 135 -19.81 1.11 0.46
N ASP A 136 -18.70 0.62 -0.05
CA ASP A 136 -17.77 1.39 -0.86
C ASP A 136 -17.85 0.88 -2.30
N LEU A 137 -17.94 1.81 -3.25
CA LEU A 137 -17.81 1.55 -4.67
C LEU A 137 -16.49 2.14 -5.16
N TRP A 138 -15.54 1.29 -5.48
CA TRP A 138 -14.33 1.67 -6.21
C TRP A 138 -14.65 1.66 -7.70
N ILE A 139 -14.36 2.77 -8.36
CA ILE A 139 -14.55 2.91 -9.79
C ILE A 139 -13.21 3.19 -10.48
N LYS A 140 -13.05 2.60 -11.65
CA LYS A 140 -11.98 2.90 -12.61
C LYS A 140 -12.60 3.04 -13.99
N ALA A 141 -12.70 4.28 -14.44
CA ALA A 141 -13.29 4.64 -15.72
C ALA A 141 -12.23 5.15 -16.69
N ARG A 142 -12.49 5.05 -18.00
CA ARG A 142 -11.64 5.63 -19.04
C ARG A 142 -12.43 6.58 -19.92
N ALA A 143 -12.01 7.84 -19.94
CA ALA A 143 -12.53 8.86 -20.83
C ALA A 143 -12.19 8.57 -22.31
N GLU A 144 -12.92 9.18 -23.24
CA GLU A 144 -12.67 9.02 -24.69
C GLU A 144 -11.25 9.45 -25.10
N ASN A 145 -10.69 10.44 -24.42
CA ASN A 145 -9.31 10.90 -24.64
C ASN A 145 -8.25 9.96 -24.01
N GLY A 146 -8.67 8.85 -23.40
CA GLY A 146 -7.79 7.86 -22.77
C GLY A 146 -7.42 8.15 -21.32
N THR A 147 -7.81 9.30 -20.77
CA THR A 147 -7.57 9.61 -19.36
C THR A 147 -8.29 8.62 -18.46
N VAL A 148 -7.57 8.10 -17.47
CA VAL A 148 -8.11 7.20 -16.45
C VAL A 148 -8.65 8.04 -15.29
N PHE A 149 -9.85 7.69 -14.84
CA PHE A 149 -10.49 8.26 -13.67
C PHE A 149 -10.65 7.17 -12.62
N GLU A 150 -10.09 7.37 -11.44
CA GLU A 150 -10.21 6.46 -10.30
C GLU A 150 -10.77 7.21 -9.08
N GLN A 151 -11.79 6.65 -8.43
CA GLN A 151 -12.37 7.21 -7.21
C GLN A 151 -13.04 6.12 -6.36
N ARG A 152 -13.03 6.30 -5.03
CA ARG A 152 -13.88 5.55 -4.10
C ARG A 152 -15.10 6.39 -3.73
N LEU A 153 -16.28 5.80 -3.83
CA LEU A 153 -17.56 6.41 -3.49
C LEU A 153 -18.19 5.65 -2.34
N GLU A 154 -18.58 6.36 -1.29
CA GLU A 154 -19.20 5.77 -0.11
C GLU A 154 -20.72 5.84 -0.24
N MET A 155 -21.40 4.75 0.08
CA MET A 155 -22.86 4.61 0.01
C MET A 155 -23.38 3.99 1.30
N THR A 156 -24.61 4.33 1.67
CA THR A 156 -25.27 3.74 2.84
C THR A 156 -26.63 3.21 2.44
N MET A 157 -26.88 1.94 2.75
CA MET A 157 -28.17 1.31 2.60
C MET A 157 -28.94 1.40 3.91
N GLY A 158 -30.06 2.12 3.88
CA GLY A 158 -31.01 2.22 4.99
C GLY A 158 -31.66 0.87 5.32
N ARG A 159 -32.27 0.79 6.50
CA ARG A 159 -33.13 -0.33 6.90
C ARG A 159 -34.52 -0.21 6.28
#